data_AF-A0A972W1U8-F1
#
_entry.id   AF-A0A972W1U8-F1
#
_cell.length_a   1.000
_cell.length_b   1.000
_cell.length_c   1.000
_cell.angle_alpha   90.00
_cell.angle_beta   90.00
_cell.angle_gamma   90.00
#
_symmetry.space_group_name_H-M   'P 1'
#
loop_
_entity.id
_entity.type
_entity.pdbx_description
1 polymer ?
#
loop_
_entity_poly.entity_id
_entity_poly.type
_entity_poly.pdbx_seq_one_letter_code
_entity_poly.pdbx_strand_id
1 'polypeptide(L)'
;MTPSIAAAFPVLARLHAAAKQDSRLRFNNLLHPITEAMLERAYRALNRKAATGVDGLDWKSYGEQLAPKLKDLCDRLHGNRYRPQPVKRVWVPKDDGEERPIGITSLEDKIVQQALVWVLE
;
A
#
# COMPACT_ATOMS: atom_id res chain seq x y z
N MET A 1 20.87 -5.90 -1.62
CA MET A 1 20.35 -5.89 -0.23
C MET A 1 19.47 -4.67 -0.06
N THR A 2 18.16 -4.83 -0.10
CA THR A 2 17.24 -3.73 0.21
C THR A 2 17.34 -3.49 1.72
N PRO A 3 17.68 -2.28 2.21
CA PRO A 3 17.65 -2.03 3.64
C PRO A 3 16.26 -2.33 4.17
N SER A 4 16.20 -2.96 5.34
CA SER A 4 14.94 -3.24 6.06
C SER A 4 14.09 -1.97 6.07
N ILE A 5 12.78 -2.11 5.82
CA ILE A 5 11.85 -0.98 5.83
C ILE A 5 11.89 -0.22 7.16
N ALA A 6 12.11 -0.94 8.27
CA ALA A 6 12.32 -0.33 9.59
C ALA A 6 13.60 0.51 9.69
N ALA A 7 14.64 0.19 8.92
CA ALA A 7 15.85 1.01 8.83
C ALA A 7 15.63 2.27 7.97
N ALA A 8 14.75 2.19 6.96
CA ALA A 8 14.35 3.35 6.15
C ALA A 8 13.40 4.30 6.90
N PHE A 9 12.60 3.77 7.84
CA PHE A 9 11.64 4.55 8.63
C PHE A 9 11.81 4.26 10.13
N PRO A 10 12.56 5.09 10.87
CA PRO A 10 12.83 4.88 12.30
C PRO A 10 11.56 4.78 13.17
N VAL A 11 10.46 5.41 12.74
CA VAL A 11 9.16 5.32 13.42
C VAL A 11 8.64 3.87 13.47
N LEU A 12 8.87 3.07 12.42
CA LEU A 12 8.45 1.67 12.37
C LEU A 12 9.29 0.82 13.33
N ALA A 13 10.61 1.04 13.38
CA ALA A 13 11.47 0.35 14.35
C ALA A 13 11.00 0.58 15.80
N ARG A 14 10.59 1.81 16.12
CA ARG A 14 10.04 2.17 17.45
C ARG A 14 8.68 1.51 17.71
N LEU A 15 7.78 1.51 16.73
CA LEU A 15 6.48 0.84 16.83
C LEU A 15 6.65 -0.66 17.08
N HIS A 16 7.54 -1.32 16.32
CA HIS A 16 7.74 -2.76 16.44
C HIS A 16 8.43 -3.13 17.75
N ALA A 17 9.38 -2.32 18.21
CA ALA A 17 10.00 -2.50 19.52
C ALA A 17 8.97 -2.38 20.65
N ALA A 18 8.11 -1.36 20.60
CA ALA A 18 7.03 -1.16 21.58
C ALA A 18 6.02 -2.32 21.55
N ALA A 19 5.62 -2.77 20.37
CA ALA A 19 4.68 -3.90 20.20
C ALA A 19 5.26 -5.22 20.73
N LYS A 20 6.57 -5.45 20.54
CA LYS A 20 7.27 -6.63 21.10
C LYS A 20 7.41 -6.57 22.62
N GLN A 21 7.61 -5.37 23.18
CA GLN A 21 7.81 -5.20 24.62
C GLN A 21 6.50 -5.35 25.40
N ASP A 22 5.39 -4.82 24.88
CA ASP A 22 4.08 -4.90 25.53
C ASP A 22 2.95 -5.23 24.54
N SER A 23 2.53 -6.48 24.53
CA SER A 23 1.39 -6.96 23.73
C SER A 23 0.03 -6.37 24.12
N ARG A 24 -0.09 -5.72 25.29
CA ARG A 24 -1.32 -5.06 25.74
C ARG A 24 -1.38 -3.59 25.34
N LEU A 25 -0.28 -3.02 24.86
CA LEU A 25 -0.21 -1.64 24.41
C LEU A 25 -1.17 -1.41 23.25
N ARG A 26 -1.99 -0.36 23.35
CA ARG A 26 -2.92 0.03 22.30
C ARG A 26 -2.34 1.18 21.49
N PHE A 27 -2.14 0.95 20.20
CA PHE A 27 -1.75 1.99 19.25
C PHE A 27 -2.97 2.75 18.75
N ASN A 28 -2.96 4.07 18.91
CA ASN A 28 -4.08 4.95 18.56
C ASN A 28 -3.83 5.80 17.30
N ASN A 29 -2.61 5.78 16.75
CA ASN A 29 -2.27 6.58 15.57
C ASN A 29 -1.29 5.84 14.63
N LEU A 30 -1.81 4.80 13.97
CA LEU A 30 -1.06 4.01 12.98
C LEU A 30 -1.04 4.63 11.58
N LEU A 31 -1.78 5.74 11.35
CA LEU A 31 -1.74 6.45 10.07
C LEU A 31 -0.59 7.47 10.00
N HIS A 32 -0.15 8.00 11.15
CA HIS A 32 0.94 8.98 11.20
C HIS A 32 2.26 8.53 10.52
N PRO A 33 2.69 7.26 10.60
CA PRO A 33 3.86 6.77 9.87
C PRO A 33 3.74 6.86 8.35
N ILE A 34 2.52 6.85 7.82
CA ILE A 34 2.27 6.88 6.37
C ILE A 34 2.50 8.31 5.87
N THR A 35 3.69 8.55 5.35
CA THR A 35 4.12 9.84 4.78
C THR A 35 4.23 9.76 3.26
N GLU A 36 4.34 10.90 2.58
CA GLU A 36 4.60 10.96 1.13
C GLU A 36 5.83 10.11 0.74
N ALA A 37 6.90 10.16 1.54
CA ALA A 37 8.11 9.36 1.33
C ALA A 37 7.87 7.85 1.50
N MET A 38 7.01 7.45 2.45
CA MET A 38 6.61 6.04 2.61
C MET A 38 5.76 5.57 1.43
N LEU A 39 4.81 6.38 0.99
CA LEU A 39 3.98 6.08 -0.19
C LEU A 39 4.83 5.98 -1.47
N GLU A 40 5.83 6.84 -1.63
CA GLU A 40 6.75 6.76 -2.77
C GLU A 40 7.56 5.47 -2.73
N ARG A 41 8.09 5.11 -1.55
CA ARG A 41 8.82 3.85 -1.39
C ARG A 41 7.91 2.65 -1.65
N ALA A 42 6.66 2.70 -1.20
CA ALA A 42 5.65 1.67 -1.44
C ALA A 42 5.40 1.51 -2.95
N TYR A 43 5.15 2.60 -3.67
CA TYR A 43 5.03 2.61 -5.13
C TYR A 43 6.23 1.95 -5.83
N ARG A 44 7.45 2.29 -5.40
CA ARG A 44 8.69 1.72 -5.98
C ARG A 44 8.88 0.23 -5.65
N ALA A 45 8.30 -0.26 -4.56
CA ALA A 45 8.36 -1.66 -4.15
C ALA A 45 7.33 -2.54 -4.88
N LEU A 46 6.27 -1.95 -5.46
CA LEU A 46 5.26 -2.70 -6.20
C LEU A 46 5.83 -3.39 -7.46
N ASN A 47 5.24 -4.53 -7.81
CA ASN A 47 5.52 -5.19 -9.08
C ASN A 47 5.08 -4.30 -10.26
N ARG A 48 6.04 -3.88 -11.08
CA ARG A 48 5.81 -3.01 -12.25
C ARG A 48 4.92 -3.63 -13.34
N LYS A 49 4.77 -4.96 -13.34
CA LYS A 49 3.92 -5.71 -14.27
C LYS A 49 2.59 -6.15 -13.65
N ALA A 50 2.24 -5.62 -12.47
CA ALA A 50 0.96 -5.96 -11.83
C ALA A 50 -0.22 -5.55 -12.72
N ALA A 51 -1.24 -6.41 -12.78
CA ALA A 51 -2.45 -6.14 -13.54
C ALA A 51 -3.16 -4.87 -13.06
N THR A 52 -3.81 -4.14 -13.98
CA THR A 52 -4.45 -2.85 -13.70
C THR A 52 -5.82 -3.03 -13.05
N GLY A 53 -6.19 -2.06 -12.21
CA GLY A 53 -7.51 -2.00 -11.56
C GLY A 53 -8.61 -1.57 -12.52
N VAL A 54 -9.73 -1.09 -11.96
CA VAL A 54 -10.87 -0.61 -12.76
C VAL A 54 -10.56 0.66 -13.56
N ASP A 55 -9.62 1.47 -13.08
CA ASP A 55 -9.13 2.69 -13.76
C ASP A 55 -8.16 2.41 -14.93
N GLY A 56 -7.70 1.16 -15.09
CA GLY A 56 -6.81 0.78 -16.18
C GLY A 56 -5.39 1.37 -16.07
N LEU A 57 -5.05 2.07 -14.99
CA LEU A 57 -3.73 2.69 -14.84
C LEU A 57 -2.68 1.64 -14.46
N ASP A 58 -1.65 1.52 -15.30
CA ASP A 58 -0.48 0.70 -15.01
C ASP A 58 0.57 1.44 -14.17
N TRP A 59 1.63 0.72 -13.79
CA TRP A 59 2.69 1.29 -12.98
C TRP A 59 3.32 2.54 -13.63
N LYS A 60 3.56 2.50 -14.94
CA LYS A 60 4.24 3.59 -15.65
C LYS A 60 3.33 4.80 -15.78
N SER A 61 2.07 4.62 -16.20
CA SER A 61 1.08 5.69 -16.36
C SER A 61 0.73 6.36 -15.03
N TYR A 62 0.63 5.59 -13.94
CA TYR A 62 0.44 6.22 -12.63
C TYR A 62 1.66 7.04 -12.20
N GLY A 63 2.87 6.55 -12.50
CA GLY A 63 4.14 7.21 -12.22
C GLY A 63 4.33 8.56 -12.92
N GLU A 64 3.56 8.85 -13.96
CA GLU A 64 3.47 10.19 -14.53
C GLU A 64 2.86 11.13 -13.50
N GLN A 65 3.57 12.21 -13.15
CA GLN A 65 3.18 13.12 -12.08
C GLN A 65 3.07 12.44 -10.71
N LEU A 66 4.00 11.52 -10.40
CA LEU A 66 3.98 10.75 -9.15
C LEU A 66 3.97 11.64 -7.90
N ALA A 67 4.89 12.61 -7.79
CA ALA A 67 5.01 13.45 -6.60
C ALA A 67 3.70 14.18 -6.21
N PRO A 68 3.04 14.94 -7.11
CA PRO A 68 1.77 15.59 -6.76
C PRO A 68 0.64 14.59 -6.47
N LYS A 69 0.59 13.43 -7.14
CA LYS A 69 -0.39 12.37 -6.83
C LYS A 69 -0.20 11.80 -5.42
N LEU A 70 1.05 11.51 -5.04
CA LEU A 70 1.35 10.98 -3.71
C LEU A 70 1.12 12.01 -2.60
N LYS A 71 1.36 13.29 -2.89
CA LYS A 71 0.99 14.38 -2.00
C LYS A 71 -0.52 14.41 -1.75
N ASP A 72 -1.32 14.46 -2.80
CA ASP A 72 -2.77 14.44 -2.70
C ASP A 72 -3.29 13.19 -1.97
N LEU A 73 -2.71 12.02 -2.27
CA LEU A 73 -3.03 10.76 -1.60
C LEU A 73 -2.74 10.84 -0.09
N CYS A 74 -1.57 11.34 0.29
CA CYS A 74 -1.21 11.51 1.70
C CYS A 74 -2.19 12.46 2.41
N ASP A 75 -2.50 13.60 1.80
CA ASP A 75 -3.43 14.60 2.32
C ASP A 75 -4.86 14.03 2.45
N ARG A 76 -5.30 13.18 1.52
CA ARG A 76 -6.58 12.44 1.60
C ARG A 76 -6.58 11.37 2.69
N LEU A 77 -5.49 10.63 2.87
CA LEU A 77 -5.38 9.60 3.92
C LEU A 77 -5.44 10.23 5.32
N HIS A 78 -4.62 11.25 5.58
CA HIS A 78 -4.61 11.93 6.87
C HIS A 78 -5.88 12.74 7.11
N GLY A 79 -6.53 13.19 6.04
CA GLY A 79 -7.81 13.89 6.11
C GLY A 79 -9.05 12.99 6.22
N ASN A 80 -8.90 11.65 6.29
CA ASN A 80 -10.01 10.69 6.22
C ASN A 80 -10.93 10.87 4.99
N ARG A 81 -10.36 11.37 3.87
CA ARG A 81 -11.06 11.58 2.60
C ARG A 81 -10.69 10.55 1.54
N TYR A 82 -9.70 9.70 1.80
CA TYR A 82 -9.32 8.62 0.90
C TYR A 82 -10.49 7.63 0.73
N ARG A 83 -10.82 7.33 -0.53
CA ARG A 83 -11.84 6.36 -0.91
C ARG A 83 -11.19 5.38 -1.89
N PRO A 84 -11.05 4.09 -1.53
CA PRO A 84 -10.47 3.11 -2.44
C PRO A 84 -11.40 2.89 -3.63
N GLN A 85 -10.82 2.55 -4.78
CA GLN A 85 -11.62 2.25 -5.96
C GLN A 85 -12.29 0.88 -5.84
N PRO A 86 -13.39 0.64 -6.59
CA PRO A 86 -13.95 -0.70 -6.74
C PRO A 86 -12.89 -1.71 -7.21
N VAL A 87 -12.93 -2.91 -6.65
CA VAL A 87 -12.01 -3.99 -7.03
C VAL A 87 -12.43 -4.59 -8.36
N LYS A 88 -11.53 -4.65 -9.34
CA LYS A 88 -11.77 -5.30 -10.63
C LYS A 88 -11.78 -6.81 -10.44
N ARG A 89 -12.85 -7.48 -10.86
CA ARG A 89 -12.95 -8.95 -10.81
C ARG A 89 -12.41 -9.57 -12.09
N VAL A 90 -11.54 -10.57 -11.95
CA VAL A 90 -11.06 -11.41 -13.05
C VAL A 90 -11.23 -12.87 -12.65
N TRP A 91 -11.63 -13.69 -13.60
CA TRP A 91 -11.79 -15.13 -13.42
C TRP A 91 -10.58 -15.85 -13.99
N VAL A 92 -9.93 -16.67 -13.17
CA VAL A 92 -8.75 -17.44 -13.56
C VAL A 92 -9.11 -18.92 -13.49
N PRO A 93 -8.90 -19.70 -14.58
CA PRO A 93 -9.25 -21.11 -14.59
C PRO A 93 -8.43 -21.91 -13.58
N LYS A 94 -9.04 -22.90 -12.96
CA LYS A 94 -8.40 -23.98 -12.20
C LYS A 94 -8.15 -25.18 -13.12
N ASP A 95 -7.33 -26.10 -12.63
CA ASP A 95 -7.06 -27.38 -13.30
C ASP A 95 -8.30 -28.30 -13.37
N ASP A 96 -9.27 -28.12 -12.46
CA ASP A 96 -10.52 -28.89 -12.38
C ASP A 96 -11.67 -28.34 -13.25
N GLY A 97 -11.42 -27.25 -14.01
CA GLY A 97 -12.40 -26.61 -14.87
C GLY A 97 -13.27 -25.55 -14.20
N GLU A 98 -13.20 -25.38 -12.87
CA GLU A 98 -13.82 -24.25 -12.19
C GLU A 98 -12.98 -22.96 -12.33
N GLU A 99 -13.54 -21.80 -11.99
CA GLU A 99 -12.82 -20.53 -12.02
C GLU A 99 -12.59 -19.98 -10.60
N ARG A 100 -11.41 -19.38 -10.36
CA ARG A 100 -11.09 -18.61 -9.15
C ARG A 100 -11.34 -17.13 -9.38
N PRO A 101 -12.22 -16.48 -8.61
CA PRO A 101 -12.44 -15.04 -8.70
C PRO A 101 -11.29 -14.27 -8.03
N ILE A 102 -10.43 -13.62 -8.81
CA ILE A 102 -9.36 -12.74 -8.32
C ILE A 102 -9.81 -11.29 -8.32
N GLY A 103 -9.54 -10.58 -7.21
CA GLY A 103 -9.75 -9.15 -7.10
C GLY A 103 -8.46 -8.39 -7.43
N ILE A 104 -8.52 -7.46 -8.37
CA ILE A 104 -7.41 -6.60 -8.77
C ILE A 104 -7.74 -5.17 -8.36
N THR A 105 -6.93 -4.62 -7.46
CA THR A 105 -7.05 -3.24 -6.96
C THR A 105 -6.39 -2.23 -7.90
N SER A 106 -6.77 -0.95 -7.78
CA SER A 106 -6.08 0.13 -8.51
C SER A 106 -4.62 0.23 -8.06
N LEU A 107 -3.77 0.86 -8.86
CA LEU A 107 -2.38 1.04 -8.44
C LEU A 107 -2.28 1.90 -7.17
N GLU A 108 -3.09 2.96 -7.07
CA GLU A 108 -3.15 3.82 -5.89
C GLU A 108 -3.48 3.01 -4.63
N ASP A 109 -4.48 2.13 -4.71
CA ASP A 109 -4.86 1.27 -3.58
C ASP A 109 -3.74 0.29 -3.20
N LYS A 110 -3.00 -0.24 -4.16
CA LYS A 110 -1.82 -1.10 -3.88
C LYS A 110 -0.72 -0.34 -3.14
N ILE A 111 -0.51 0.95 -3.45
CA ILE A 111 0.47 1.79 -2.75
C ILE A 111 0.06 1.93 -1.28
N VAL A 112 -1.20 2.25 -1.02
CA VAL A 112 -1.74 2.38 0.34
C VAL A 112 -1.66 1.06 1.10
N GLN A 113 -2.07 -0.04 0.47
CA GLN A 113 -2.00 -1.39 1.06
C GLN A 113 -0.56 -1.77 1.41
N GLN A 114 0.40 -1.51 0.52
CA GLN A 114 1.79 -1.83 0.77
C GLN A 114 2.39 -0.99 1.90
N ALA A 115 2.03 0.29 2.01
CA ALA A 115 2.43 1.13 3.14
C ALA A 115 1.82 0.63 4.46
N LEU A 116 0.55 0.22 4.44
CA LEU A 116 -0.12 -0.36 5.62
C LEU A 116 0.51 -1.67 6.07
N VAL A 117 0.90 -2.55 5.14
CA VAL A 117 1.63 -3.79 5.46
C VAL A 117 2.87 -3.47 6.29
N TRP A 118 3.66 -2.48 5.87
CA TRP A 118 4.87 -2.09 6.61
C TRP A 118 4.62 -1.50 8.00
N VAL A 119 3.45 -0.92 8.24
CA VAL A 119 3.08 -0.41 9.56
C VAL A 119 2.61 -1.53 10.49
N LEU A 120 2.06 -2.61 9.93
CA LEU A 120 1.39 -3.68 10.69
C LEU A 120 2.21 -4.97 10.85
N GLU A 121 3.31 -5.14 10.10
CA GLU A 121 4.23 -6.29 10.17
C GLU A 121 5.23 -6.21 11.34
#